data_AF-A0A9E4M2N2-F1
#
_entry.id   AF-A0A9E4M2N2-F1
#
_cell.length_a   1.000
_cell.length_b   1.000
_cell.length_c   1.000
_cell.angle_alpha   90.00
_cell.angle_beta   90.00
_cell.angle_gamma   90.00
#
_symmetry.space_group_name_H-M   'P 1'
#
loop_
_entity.id
_entity.type
_entity.pdbx_description
1 polymer ?
#
loop_
_entity_poly.entity_id
_entity_poly.type
_entity_poly.pdbx_seq_one_letter_code
_entity_poly.pdbx_strand_id
1 'polypeptide(L)' 'VEEVTEDLLEVALRRTVDGVRRYAELRGHLGPPAEPLKRPGPPCRWCALRDDCVEGQEYLSQADDHR' A
#
# COMPACT_ATOMS: atom_id res chain seq x y z
N VAL A 1 1.07 1.13 -25.71
CA VAL A 1 -0.10 1.65 -25.00
C VAL A 1 -1.05 0.48 -24.83
N GLU A 2 -1.50 0.20 -23.62
CA GLU A 2 -2.46 -0.87 -23.35
C GLU A 2 -3.88 -0.40 -23.69
N GLU A 3 -4.73 -1.31 -24.17
CA GLU A 3 -6.13 -1.01 -24.46
C GLU A 3 -6.94 -0.95 -23.15
N VAL A 4 -7.72 0.12 -22.98
CA VAL A 4 -8.61 0.26 -21.82
C VAL A 4 -9.98 -0.30 -22.17
N THR A 5 -10.27 -1.50 -21.66
CA THR A 5 -11.54 -2.19 -21.86
C THR A 5 -12.48 -2.01 -20.66
N GLU A 6 -13.78 -2.27 -20.85
CA GLU A 6 -14.75 -2.24 -19.76
C GLU A 6 -14.39 -3.22 -18.63
N ASP A 7 -13.97 -4.44 -18.98
CA ASP A 7 -13.51 -5.43 -18.02
C ASP A 7 -12.33 -4.92 -17.17
N LEU A 8 -11.37 -4.21 -17.79
CA LEU A 8 -10.26 -3.60 -17.08
C LEU A 8 -10.74 -2.53 -16.09
N LEU A 9 -11.70 -1.71 -16.51
CA LEU A 9 -12.30 -0.69 -15.65
C LEU A 9 -13.08 -1.30 -14.50
N GLU A 10 -13.82 -2.39 -14.72
CA GLU A 10 -14.54 -3.10 -13.65
C GLU A 10 -13.55 -3.68 -12.61
N VAL A 11 -12.47 -4.31 -13.06
CA VAL A 11 -11.42 -4.83 -12.16
C VAL A 11 -10.76 -3.71 -11.38
N ALA A 12 -10.45 -2.59 -12.03
CA ALA A 12 -9.89 -1.42 -11.38
C ALA A 12 -10.85 -0.85 -10.32
N LEU A 13 -12.13 -0.68 -10.66
CA LEU A 13 -13.17 -0.21 -9.76
C LEU A 13 -13.27 -1.08 -8.51
N ARG A 14 -13.36 -2.41 -8.68
CA ARG A 14 -13.45 -3.35 -7.55
C ARG A 14 -12.25 -3.22 -6.62
N ARG A 15 -11.03 -3.21 -7.16
CA ARG A 15 -9.79 -3.02 -6.38
C ARG A 15 -9.75 -1.69 -5.64
N THR A 16 -10.23 -0.62 -6.27
CA THR A 16 -10.30 0.71 -5.64
C THR A 16 -11.30 0.71 -4.48
N VAL A 17 -12.51 0.15 -4.69
CA VAL A 17 -13.53 0.03 -3.64
C VAL A 17 -13.02 -0.79 -2.46
N ASP A 18 -12.34 -1.90 -2.72
CA ASP A 18 -11.73 -2.73 -1.67
C ASP A 18 -10.66 -1.95 -0.89
N GLY A 19 -9.83 -1.16 -1.58
CA GLY A 19 -8.83 -0.29 -0.95
C GLY A 19 -9.46 0.78 -0.05
N VAL A 20 -10.51 1.45 -0.53
CA VAL A 20 -11.26 2.46 0.24
C VAL A 20 -11.92 1.83 1.47
N ARG A 21 -12.54 0.66 1.31
CA ARG A 21 -13.14 -0.09 2.42
C ARG A 21 -12.10 -0.42 3.48
N ARG A 22 -10.94 -0.95 3.07
CA ARG A 22 -9.85 -1.28 3.99
C ARG A 22 -9.32 -0.06 4.74
N TYR A 23 -9.21 1.08 4.07
CA TYR A 23 -8.87 2.35 4.72
C TYR A 23 -9.91 2.72 5.78
N ALA A 24 -11.20 2.67 5.45
CA ALA A 24 -12.27 2.99 6.39
C ALA A 24 -12.26 2.08 7.64
N GLU A 25 -11.94 0.79 7.48
CA GLU A 25 -11.75 -0.16 8.60
C GLU A 25 -10.58 0.24 9.50
N LEU A 26 -9.42 0.58 8.92
CA LEU A 26 -8.24 1.04 9.69
C LEU A 26 -8.52 2.32 10.48
N ARG A 27 -9.40 3.18 9.97
CA ARG A 27 -9.80 4.42 10.63
C ARG A 27 -10.94 4.25 11.63
N GLY A 28 -11.51 3.05 11.76
CA GLY A 28 -12.65 2.77 12.63
C GLY A 28 -13.97 3.37 12.14
N HIS A 29 -14.09 3.68 10.85
CA HIS A 29 -15.32 4.22 10.27
C HIS A 29 -16.40 3.14 10.06
N LEU A 30 -16.02 1.86 10.06
CA LEU A 30 -16.90 0.72 9.85
C LEU A 30 -17.04 -0.18 11.09
N GLY A 31 -16.56 0.27 12.26
CA GLY A 31 -16.50 -0.52 13.49
C GLY A 31 -15.22 -0.19 14.29
N PRO A 32 -14.82 -1.04 15.25
CA PRO A 32 -13.52 -0.90 15.92
C PRO A 32 -12.38 -0.79 14.89
N PRO A 33 -11.39 0.11 15.09
CA PRO A 33 -10.27 0.24 14.17
C PRO A 33 -9.55 -1.08 13.99
N ALA A 34 -9.33 -1.48 12.74
CA ALA A 34 -8.49 -2.64 12.47
C ALA A 34 -7.02 -2.34 12.78
N GLU A 35 -6.29 -3.33 13.27
CA GLU A 35 -4.86 -3.18 13.57
C GLU A 35 -4.06 -2.90 12.27
N PRO A 36 -3.27 -1.82 12.20
CA PRO A 36 -2.38 -1.58 11.08
C PRO A 36 -1.25 -2.61 11.07
N LEU A 37 -0.97 -3.17 9.90
CA LEU A 37 0.16 -4.09 9.71
C LEU A 37 1.34 -3.31 9.14
N LYS A 38 2.46 -3.31 9.87
CA LYS A 38 3.74 -2.78 9.39
C LYS A 38 4.29 -3.73 8.32
N ARG A 39 4.40 -3.27 7.08
CA ARG A 39 4.92 -4.05 5.94
C ARG A 39 5.94 -3.22 5.16
N PRO A 40 7.25 -3.48 5.30
CA PRO A 40 8.26 -2.89 4.44
C PRO A 40 8.00 -3.21 2.96
N GLY A 41 8.25 -2.25 2.07
CA GLY A 41 7.93 -2.39 0.65
C GLY A 41 8.24 -1.11 -0.14
N PRO A 42 7.88 -1.04 -1.44
CA PRO A 42 8.14 0.13 -2.27
C PRO A 42 7.72 1.48 -1.65
N PRO A 43 6.61 1.59 -0.90
CA PRO A 43 6.24 2.83 -0.20
C PRO A 43 7.29 3.36 0.78
N CYS A 44 8.22 2.53 1.28
CA CYS A 44 9.31 2.96 2.15
C CYS A 44 10.16 4.07 1.51
N ARG A 45 10.24 4.14 0.17
CA ARG A 45 10.97 5.20 -0.56
C ARG A 45 10.45 6.61 -0.25
N TRP A 46 9.17 6.73 0.13
CA TRP A 46 8.48 8.00 0.39
C TRP A 46 7.82 8.06 1.78
N CYS A 47 8.17 7.13 2.68
CA CYS A 47 7.60 7.09 4.02
C CYS A 47 8.14 8.27 4.86
N ALA A 48 7.27 8.94 5.62
CA ALA A 48 7.68 10.04 6.50
C ALA A 48 8.63 9.59 7.63
N LEU A 49 8.60 8.31 8.00
CA LEU A 49 9.47 7.71 9.02
C LEU A 49 10.72 7.06 8.42
N ARG A 50 11.02 7.27 7.14
CA ARG A 50 12.05 6.52 6.41
C ARG A 50 13.42 6.54 7.10
N ASP A 51 13.81 7.69 7.64
CA ASP A 51 15.16 7.88 8.18
C ASP A 51 15.32 7.25 9.59
N ASP A 52 14.21 6.94 10.28
CA ASP A 52 14.19 6.37 11.63
C ASP A 52 13.56 4.95 11.69
N CYS A 53 13.14 4.40 10.55
CA CYS A 53 12.47 3.10 10.48
C CYS A 53 13.44 1.99 10.02
N VAL A 54 13.97 1.23 10.97
CA VAL A 54 14.97 0.15 10.73
C VAL A 54 14.50 -0.82 9.66
N GLU A 55 13.30 -1.39 9.78
CA GLU A 55 12.80 -2.38 8.81
C GLU A 55 12.57 -1.77 7.42
N GLY A 56 12.29 -0.46 7.36
CA GLY A 56 12.19 0.27 6.10
C GLY A 56 13.54 0.48 5.43
N GLN A 57 14.57 0.81 6.21
CA GLN A 57 15.94 0.96 5.72
C GLN A 57 16.50 -0.37 5.23
N GLU A 58 16.26 -1.47 5.95
CA GLU A 58 16.65 -2.82 5.54
C GLU A 58 16.02 -3.22 4.20
N TYR A 59 14.74 -2.93 3.99
CA TYR A 59 14.09 -3.19 2.70
C TYR A 59 14.72 -2.38 1.57
N LEU A 60 15.03 -1.10 1.81
CA LEU A 60 15.59 -0.21 0.79
C LEU A 60 17.02 -0.61 0.42
N SER A 61 17.86 -0.98 1.39
CA SER A 61 19.22 -1.44 1.11
C SER A 61 19.20 -2.70 0.23
N GLN A 62 18.37 -3.68 0.57
CA GLN A 62 18.21 -4.90 -0.24
C GLN A 62 17.68 -4.59 -1.65
N ALA A 63 16.72 -3.66 -1.77
CA ALA A 63 16.15 -3.31 -3.06
C ALA A 63 17.12 -2.56 -3.98
N ASP A 64 18.05 -1.78 -3.40
CA ASP A 64 19.05 -1.03 -4.16
C ASP A 64 20.26 -1.91 -4.54
N ASP A 65 20.60 -2.95 -3.76
CA ASP A 65 21.63 -3.94 -4.09
C ASP A 65 21.30 -4.83 -5.32
N HIS A 66 20.01 -4.86 -5.71
CA HIS A 66 19.51 -5.65 -6.85
C HIS A 66 19.30 -4.83 -8.13
N ARG A 67 19.77 -3.59 -8.18
CA ARG A 67 19.63 -2.67 -9.32
C ARG A 67 20.93 -2.51 -10.09
#